data_AF-A0A8H5NXF8-F1
#
_entry.id   AF-A0A8H5NXF8-F1
#
_cell.length_a   1.000
_cell.length_b   1.000
_cell.length_c   1.000
_cell.angle_alpha   90.00
_cell.angle_beta   90.00
_cell.angle_gamma   90.00
#
_symmetry.space_group_name_H-M   'P 1'
#
loop_
_entity.id
_entity.type
_entity.pdbx_description
1 polymer ?
#
loop_
_entity_poly.entity_id
_entity_poly.type
_entity_poly.pdbx_seq_one_letter_code
_entity_poly.pdbx_strand_id
1 'polypeptide(L)'
;MSGRNVFFTGSAGCGKSTVLKAAFKKLRAEGKMVHITAPTGRAALGVNGVTTWSYTSWIIDDMKLPVSELKGLSHRPTVKERLQKTDVLIIDEISMVENHHFQRINKCLKSARCWSQQHNDYSPNTPPFGGIQLLVTGDFCQLSPVKPFEYCIPCGPSYVKDQWAFRSAAWEEANFTHFHLKEIHRQSDQSFVKMLQKCRLGIPFSKAEEKMLLRQNPDDPKFRNVTKLFAYKKAVQAENRKSFANLPGRSTIYEAIDGFDWRQDHTELEHYKQRARRDKYSDVPYVEGTLEQCKESPLDAYVEMKVNALVMLKINLDTEKGLVNGSQGIVVGWEPHDPAKLPNTKKATLLNIDILAGHHADWRAKKIQMTQLPLVLAWAVSIHKSQGMTLTHVTTDLSQAWDQPLKYVALSRVTSLDGLAILKPGGWNKGKSRKKALVVKKTSSHEVREFLEDKFGRSVFTELEGNR
;
A
#
# COMPACT_ATOMS: atom_id res chain seq x y z
N MET A 1 -9.64 24.69 5.94
CA MET A 1 -8.60 24.70 4.86
C MET A 1 -9.10 25.45 3.61
N SER A 2 -8.26 25.80 2.61
CA SER A 2 -8.69 26.58 1.41
C SER A 2 -9.55 25.80 0.38
N GLY A 3 -9.93 24.55 0.66
CA GLY A 3 -10.76 23.71 -0.23
C GLY A 3 -10.13 23.23 -1.54
N ARG A 4 -8.89 23.62 -1.85
CA ARG A 4 -8.21 23.21 -3.10
C ARG A 4 -7.84 21.73 -3.09
N ASN A 5 -7.84 21.12 -4.27
CA ASN A 5 -7.24 19.81 -4.48
C ASN A 5 -5.73 19.92 -4.32
N VAL A 6 -5.13 19.01 -3.56
CA VAL A 6 -3.70 19.02 -3.26
C VAL A 6 -3.05 17.71 -3.67
N PHE A 7 -1.95 17.81 -4.41
CA PHE A 7 -0.99 16.74 -4.56
C PHE A 7 0.29 17.13 -3.82
N PHE A 8 0.74 16.30 -2.88
CA PHE A 8 2.02 16.52 -2.23
C PHE A 8 2.90 15.28 -2.32
N THR A 9 4.17 15.50 -2.68
CA THR A 9 5.14 14.44 -2.91
C THR A 9 6.44 14.72 -2.15
N GLY A 10 7.36 13.78 -2.23
CA GLY A 10 8.71 13.89 -1.69
C GLY A 10 9.31 12.50 -1.54
N SER A 11 10.60 12.46 -1.30
CA SER A 11 11.35 11.20 -1.20
C SER A 11 10.84 10.28 -0.09
N ALA A 12 11.19 9.01 -0.14
CA ALA A 12 10.88 8.06 0.90
C ALA A 12 11.43 8.56 2.24
N GLY A 13 10.56 8.66 3.26
CA GLY A 13 10.97 9.12 4.59
C GLY A 13 10.77 10.61 4.86
N CYS A 14 10.22 11.39 3.93
CA CYS A 14 9.94 12.83 4.12
C CYS A 14 8.67 13.16 4.93
N GLY A 15 8.09 12.19 5.65
CA GLY A 15 6.93 12.45 6.51
C GLY A 15 5.57 12.62 5.80
N LYS A 16 5.42 12.20 4.53
CA LYS A 16 4.12 12.24 3.80
C LYS A 16 2.93 11.74 4.63
N SER A 17 3.03 10.53 5.18
CA SER A 17 1.95 9.95 5.99
C SER A 17 1.71 10.70 7.31
N THR A 18 2.73 11.40 7.85
CA THR A 18 2.57 12.28 9.02
C THR A 18 1.76 13.52 8.68
N VAL A 19 2.08 14.18 7.56
CA VAL A 19 1.31 15.32 7.02
C VAL A 19 -0.14 14.91 6.75
N LEU A 20 -0.34 13.73 6.15
CA LEU A 20 -1.66 13.17 5.89
C LEU A 20 -2.47 12.98 7.18
N LYS A 21 -1.88 12.37 8.23
CA LYS A 21 -2.54 12.18 9.53
C LYS A 21 -2.93 13.51 10.19
N ALA A 22 -2.06 14.51 10.10
CA ALA A 22 -2.36 15.86 10.60
C ALA A 22 -3.51 16.53 9.82
N ALA A 23 -3.51 16.42 8.49
CA ALA A 23 -4.56 16.92 7.64
C ALA A 23 -5.91 16.25 7.95
N PHE A 24 -5.92 14.92 8.09
CA PHE A 24 -7.10 14.15 8.49
C PHE A 24 -7.69 14.63 9.82
N LYS A 25 -6.86 14.73 10.86
CA LYS A 25 -7.31 15.19 12.19
C LYS A 25 -7.95 16.57 12.13
N LYS A 26 -7.35 17.49 11.37
CA LYS A 26 -7.87 18.85 11.20
C LYS A 26 -9.20 18.86 10.43
N LEU A 27 -9.31 18.15 9.32
CA LEU A 27 -10.53 18.10 8.52
C LEU A 27 -11.71 17.46 9.26
N ARG A 28 -11.45 16.40 10.04
CA ARG A 28 -12.50 15.79 10.90
C ARG A 28 -12.95 16.75 12.00
N ALA A 29 -12.02 17.52 12.59
CA ALA A 29 -12.37 18.56 13.56
C ALA A 29 -13.18 19.71 12.94
N GLU A 30 -13.01 19.98 11.63
CA GLU A 30 -13.87 20.89 10.84
C GLU A 30 -15.22 20.25 10.45
N GLY A 31 -15.56 19.06 10.97
CA GLY A 31 -16.84 18.37 10.72
C GLY A 31 -16.93 17.68 9.36
N LYS A 32 -15.84 17.60 8.59
CA LYS A 32 -15.84 16.98 7.25
C LYS A 32 -15.91 15.45 7.32
N MET A 33 -16.62 14.86 6.38
CA MET A 33 -16.58 13.43 6.11
C MET A 33 -15.38 13.10 5.22
N VAL A 34 -14.33 12.58 5.85
CA VAL A 34 -13.04 12.30 5.20
C VAL A 34 -12.87 10.80 5.03
N HIS A 35 -12.63 10.34 3.80
CA HIS A 35 -12.26 8.96 3.52
C HIS A 35 -10.78 8.88 3.16
N ILE A 36 -10.02 8.03 3.85
CA ILE A 36 -8.62 7.76 3.52
C ILE A 36 -8.54 6.44 2.75
N THR A 37 -7.86 6.49 1.61
CA THR A 37 -7.67 5.34 0.73
C THR A 37 -6.22 5.15 0.32
N ALA A 38 -5.87 3.94 -0.12
CA ALA A 38 -4.60 3.63 -0.78
C ALA A 38 -4.78 2.46 -1.78
N PRO A 39 -3.88 2.24 -2.75
CA PRO A 39 -4.06 1.21 -3.77
C PRO A 39 -3.87 -0.23 -3.26
N THR A 40 -3.23 -0.42 -2.10
CA THR A 40 -3.00 -1.75 -1.52
C THR A 40 -3.48 -1.81 -0.08
N GLY A 41 -3.93 -2.98 0.38
CA GLY A 41 -4.39 -3.17 1.76
C GLY A 41 -3.33 -2.80 2.81
N ARG A 42 -2.05 -3.04 2.51
CA ARG A 42 -0.94 -2.66 3.40
C ARG A 42 -0.76 -1.15 3.52
N ALA A 43 -0.78 -0.43 2.40
CA ALA A 43 -0.68 1.01 2.41
C ALA A 43 -1.89 1.65 3.11
N ALA A 44 -3.09 1.15 2.82
CA ALA A 44 -4.34 1.62 3.42
C ALA A 44 -4.29 1.50 4.94
N LEU A 45 -3.84 0.35 5.44
CA LEU A 45 -3.69 0.10 6.86
C LEU A 45 -2.66 1.03 7.53
N GLY A 46 -1.57 1.38 6.85
CA GLY A 46 -0.57 2.32 7.37
C GLY A 46 -1.14 3.69 7.72
N VAL A 47 -2.24 4.07 7.07
CA VAL A 47 -2.97 5.32 7.27
C VAL A 47 -4.35 5.13 7.90
N ASN A 48 -4.66 3.95 8.44
CA ASN A 48 -5.97 3.58 8.98
C ASN A 48 -7.14 3.85 7.99
N GLY A 49 -6.87 3.67 6.70
CA GLY A 49 -7.83 3.79 5.61
C GLY A 49 -8.25 2.44 5.03
N VAL A 50 -8.94 2.51 3.90
CA VAL A 50 -9.36 1.33 3.09
C VAL A 50 -8.67 1.33 1.74
N THR A 51 -8.81 0.26 0.95
CA THR A 51 -8.29 0.31 -0.42
C THR A 51 -9.16 1.20 -1.32
N THR A 52 -8.60 1.73 -2.41
CA THR A 52 -9.40 2.43 -3.44
C THR A 52 -10.50 1.52 -4.00
N TRP A 53 -10.22 0.22 -4.11
CA TRP A 53 -11.17 -0.83 -4.48
C TRP A 53 -12.34 -0.95 -3.50
N SER A 54 -12.06 -1.10 -2.21
CA SER A 54 -13.09 -1.22 -1.19
C SER A 54 -13.90 0.08 -1.05
N TYR A 55 -13.28 1.25 -1.25
CA TYR A 55 -13.97 2.55 -1.27
C TYR A 55 -14.99 2.66 -2.41
N THR A 56 -14.72 2.08 -3.57
CA THR A 56 -15.66 2.04 -4.70
C THR A 56 -16.56 0.79 -4.70
N SER A 57 -16.30 -0.18 -3.80
CA SER A 57 -16.88 -1.53 -3.83
C SER A 57 -16.58 -2.29 -5.13
N TRP A 58 -15.35 -2.15 -5.64
CA TRP A 58 -14.88 -2.89 -6.82
C TRP A 58 -13.97 -4.05 -6.44
N ILE A 59 -13.96 -5.07 -7.29
CA ILE A 59 -12.92 -6.10 -7.36
C ILE A 59 -12.04 -5.88 -8.59
N ILE A 60 -10.91 -6.58 -8.65
CA ILE A 60 -9.95 -6.47 -9.78
C ILE A 60 -10.65 -6.77 -11.12
N ASP A 61 -11.53 -7.78 -11.15
CA ASP A 61 -12.24 -8.18 -12.36
C ASP A 61 -13.23 -7.10 -12.86
N ASP A 62 -13.70 -6.19 -12.00
CA ASP A 62 -14.58 -5.10 -12.43
C ASP A 62 -13.87 -4.13 -13.40
N MET A 63 -12.53 -4.13 -13.43
CA MET A 63 -11.78 -3.33 -14.42
C MET A 63 -11.99 -3.81 -15.86
N LYS A 64 -12.57 -5.00 -16.06
CA LYS A 64 -12.99 -5.53 -17.37
C LYS A 64 -14.27 -4.86 -17.87
N LEU A 65 -15.08 -4.31 -16.96
CA LEU A 65 -16.39 -3.78 -17.28
C LEU A 65 -16.29 -2.41 -17.98
N PRO A 66 -17.23 -2.10 -18.88
CA PRO A 66 -17.37 -0.74 -19.40
C PRO A 66 -17.73 0.22 -18.27
N VAL A 67 -17.35 1.49 -18.42
CA VAL A 67 -17.60 2.50 -17.38
C VAL A 67 -19.09 2.72 -17.07
N SER A 68 -19.99 2.43 -18.00
CA SER A 68 -21.45 2.50 -17.79
C SER A 68 -21.92 1.52 -16.70
N GLU A 69 -21.40 0.29 -16.70
CA GLU A 69 -21.71 -0.70 -15.67
C GLU A 69 -21.12 -0.32 -14.33
N LEU A 70 -19.87 0.19 -14.31
CA LEU A 70 -19.24 0.69 -13.08
C LEU A 70 -20.03 1.86 -12.45
N LYS A 71 -20.61 2.75 -13.28
CA LYS A 71 -21.54 3.77 -12.80
C LYS A 71 -22.80 3.15 -12.19
N GLY A 72 -23.36 2.11 -12.82
CA GLY A 72 -24.46 1.34 -12.23
C GLY A 72 -24.12 0.81 -10.83
N LEU A 73 -22.91 0.28 -10.64
CA LEU A 73 -22.43 -0.17 -9.32
C LEU A 73 -22.37 0.97 -8.30
N SER A 74 -22.00 2.18 -8.72
CA SER A 74 -21.91 3.34 -7.83
C SER A 74 -23.27 3.87 -7.37
N HIS A 75 -24.37 3.49 -8.04
CA HIS A 75 -25.74 3.81 -7.63
C HIS A 75 -26.37 2.82 -6.65
N ARG A 76 -25.68 1.71 -6.33
CA ARG A 76 -26.15 0.79 -5.27
C ARG A 76 -26.33 1.58 -3.96
N PRO A 77 -27.44 1.42 -3.21
CA PRO A 77 -27.82 2.33 -2.13
C PRO A 77 -26.68 2.66 -1.14
N THR A 78 -26.01 1.63 -0.63
CA THR A 78 -24.89 1.77 0.34
C THR A 78 -23.66 2.44 -0.25
N VAL A 79 -23.37 2.20 -1.54
CA VAL A 79 -22.22 2.78 -2.23
C VAL A 79 -22.51 4.24 -2.53
N LYS A 80 -23.68 4.51 -3.12
CA LYS A 80 -24.13 5.86 -3.46
C LYS A 80 -24.12 6.77 -2.23
N GLU A 81 -24.68 6.30 -1.12
CA GLU A 81 -24.69 7.04 0.14
C GLU A 81 -23.28 7.40 0.62
N ARG A 82 -22.34 6.43 0.62
CA ARG A 82 -20.93 6.68 0.97
C ARG A 82 -20.32 7.75 0.06
N LEU A 83 -20.46 7.58 -1.26
CA LEU A 83 -19.89 8.49 -2.25
C LEU A 83 -20.50 9.90 -2.16
N GLN A 84 -21.79 10.02 -1.82
CA GLN A 84 -22.50 11.30 -1.62
C GLN A 84 -22.13 11.98 -0.31
N LYS A 85 -21.84 11.23 0.75
CA LYS A 85 -21.44 11.80 2.05
C LYS A 85 -19.97 12.20 2.10
N THR A 86 -19.10 11.68 1.23
CA THR A 86 -17.68 12.09 1.23
C THR A 86 -17.50 13.57 0.87
N ASP A 87 -16.89 14.34 1.77
CA ASP A 87 -16.44 15.71 1.50
C ASP A 87 -15.01 15.75 0.97
N VAL A 88 -14.14 14.92 1.55
CA VAL A 88 -12.71 14.84 1.23
C VAL A 88 -12.29 13.40 1.00
N LEU A 89 -11.65 13.14 -0.14
CA LEU A 89 -11.04 11.85 -0.44
C LEU A 89 -9.52 11.99 -0.41
N ILE A 90 -8.89 11.26 0.51
CA ILE A 90 -7.44 11.16 0.64
C ILE A 90 -6.96 9.89 -0.07
N ILE A 91 -5.90 9.98 -0.88
CA ILE A 91 -5.27 8.84 -1.56
C ILE A 91 -3.78 8.82 -1.25
N ASP A 92 -3.33 7.88 -0.42
CA ASP A 92 -1.91 7.60 -0.17
C ASP A 92 -1.34 6.63 -1.21
N GLU A 93 -0.02 6.65 -1.38
CA GLU A 93 0.74 5.84 -2.34
C GLU A 93 0.19 5.89 -3.78
N ILE A 94 -0.18 7.10 -4.24
CA ILE A 94 -0.75 7.34 -5.58
C ILE A 94 0.09 6.79 -6.74
N SER A 95 1.39 6.56 -6.54
CA SER A 95 2.26 5.98 -7.58
C SER A 95 1.81 4.60 -8.04
N MET A 96 1.10 3.84 -7.18
CA MET A 96 0.55 2.52 -7.50
C MET A 96 -0.90 2.59 -8.01
N VAL A 97 -1.49 3.78 -8.14
CA VAL A 97 -2.83 3.96 -8.73
C VAL A 97 -2.69 4.19 -10.24
N GLU A 98 -3.31 3.30 -11.01
CA GLU A 98 -3.35 3.37 -12.47
C GLU A 98 -4.19 4.55 -12.96
N ASN A 99 -3.80 5.14 -14.09
CA ASN A 99 -4.53 6.21 -14.77
C ASN A 99 -6.02 5.86 -15.04
N HIS A 100 -6.32 4.66 -15.55
CA HIS A 100 -7.69 4.23 -15.86
C HIS A 100 -8.51 4.00 -14.59
N HIS A 101 -7.92 3.40 -13.56
CA HIS A 101 -8.56 3.28 -12.25
C HIS A 101 -8.92 4.66 -11.68
N PHE A 102 -7.99 5.62 -11.70
CA PHE A 102 -8.24 6.99 -11.24
C PHE A 102 -9.33 7.69 -12.06
N GLN A 103 -9.32 7.53 -13.39
CA GLN A 103 -10.34 8.07 -14.29
C GLN A 103 -11.73 7.48 -14.04
N ARG A 104 -11.81 6.16 -13.80
CA ARG A 104 -13.07 5.47 -13.48
C ARG A 104 -13.64 5.96 -12.16
N ILE A 105 -12.80 6.18 -11.13
CA ILE A 105 -13.22 6.75 -9.85
C ILE A 105 -13.88 8.12 -10.07
N ASN A 106 -13.22 9.02 -10.83
CA ASN A 106 -13.78 10.33 -11.17
C ASN A 106 -15.18 10.21 -11.82
N LYS A 107 -15.29 9.41 -12.89
CA LYS A 107 -16.56 9.22 -13.61
C LYS A 107 -17.68 8.64 -12.72
N CYS A 108 -17.36 7.69 -11.85
CA CYS A 108 -18.35 7.06 -10.98
C CYS A 108 -18.78 7.97 -9.83
N LEU A 109 -17.88 8.80 -9.31
CA LEU A 109 -18.20 9.83 -8.31
C LEU A 109 -19.10 10.92 -8.89
N LYS A 110 -18.79 11.42 -10.09
CA LYS A 110 -19.68 12.36 -10.81
C LYS A 110 -21.06 11.77 -11.01
N SER A 111 -21.15 10.50 -11.44
CA SER A 111 -22.44 9.83 -11.63
C SER A 111 -23.20 9.64 -10.32
N ALA A 112 -22.57 9.19 -9.24
CA ALA A 112 -23.25 8.98 -7.97
C ALA A 112 -23.72 10.29 -7.31
N ARG A 113 -22.95 11.38 -7.47
CA ARG A 113 -23.17 12.66 -6.76
C ARG A 113 -23.98 13.69 -7.55
N CYS A 114 -23.87 13.66 -8.87
CA CYS A 114 -24.37 14.75 -9.74
C CYS A 114 -25.28 14.21 -10.86
N TRP A 115 -25.91 13.06 -10.65
CA TRP A 115 -26.86 12.49 -11.61
C TRP A 115 -28.03 13.44 -11.87
N SER A 116 -28.42 13.54 -13.13
CA SER A 116 -29.55 14.35 -13.59
C SER A 116 -30.38 13.55 -14.60
N GLN A 117 -31.71 13.70 -14.52
CA GLN A 117 -32.63 13.09 -15.49
C GLN A 117 -32.36 13.61 -16.92
N GLN A 118 -32.08 14.90 -17.07
CA GLN A 118 -31.88 15.54 -18.38
C GLN A 118 -30.75 14.91 -19.20
N HIS A 119 -29.64 14.56 -18.56
CA HIS A 119 -28.47 13.99 -19.26
C HIS A 119 -28.46 12.47 -19.22
N ASN A 120 -29.46 11.85 -18.55
CA ASN A 120 -29.45 10.44 -18.16
C ASN A 120 -28.16 10.01 -17.43
N ASP A 121 -27.47 10.99 -16.83
CA ASP A 121 -26.20 10.91 -16.09
C ASP A 121 -25.88 12.32 -15.53
N TYR A 122 -24.61 12.62 -15.25
CA TYR A 122 -24.13 13.96 -14.87
C TYR A 122 -23.89 14.88 -16.08
N SER A 123 -24.06 16.19 -15.88
CA SER A 123 -23.80 17.22 -16.89
C SER A 123 -22.30 17.31 -17.24
N PRO A 124 -21.91 17.66 -18.49
CA PRO A 124 -20.51 17.87 -18.86
C PRO A 124 -19.75 18.86 -17.96
N ASN A 125 -20.44 19.87 -17.41
CA ASN A 125 -19.87 20.89 -16.53
C ASN A 125 -19.74 20.46 -15.06
N THR A 126 -20.00 19.18 -14.76
CA THR A 126 -19.89 18.65 -13.39
C THR A 126 -18.45 18.74 -12.90
N PRO A 127 -18.21 19.28 -11.69
CA PRO A 127 -16.86 19.41 -11.13
C PRO A 127 -16.13 18.08 -11.00
N PRO A 128 -14.79 18.09 -10.97
CA PRO A 128 -13.98 16.89 -10.79
C PRO A 128 -14.42 16.11 -9.55
N PHE A 129 -14.49 14.79 -9.69
CA PHE A 129 -14.85 13.85 -8.63
C PHE A 129 -16.20 14.16 -7.96
N GLY A 130 -17.13 14.79 -8.68
CA GLY A 130 -18.44 15.18 -8.16
C GLY A 130 -18.35 16.27 -7.08
N GLY A 131 -17.31 17.10 -7.11
CA GLY A 131 -17.10 18.20 -6.17
C GLY A 131 -16.41 17.79 -4.86
N ILE A 132 -15.87 16.57 -4.77
CA ILE A 132 -15.06 16.13 -3.63
C ILE A 132 -13.70 16.82 -3.65
N GLN A 133 -13.24 17.29 -2.48
CA GLN A 133 -11.86 17.74 -2.33
C GLN A 133 -10.90 16.55 -2.32
N LEU A 134 -9.86 16.57 -3.14
CA LEU A 134 -8.83 15.54 -3.18
C LEU A 134 -7.56 15.97 -2.43
N LEU A 135 -7.06 15.08 -1.55
CA LEU A 135 -5.70 15.17 -1.00
C LEU A 135 -4.93 13.91 -1.40
N VAL A 136 -3.97 14.05 -2.30
CA VAL A 136 -3.27 12.92 -2.90
C VAL A 136 -1.79 12.99 -2.55
N THR A 137 -1.20 11.84 -2.20
CA THR A 137 0.22 11.76 -1.88
C THR A 137 0.87 10.45 -2.31
N GLY A 138 2.17 10.50 -2.52
CA GLY A 138 3.01 9.39 -2.94
C GLY A 138 4.32 9.88 -3.56
N ASP A 139 5.14 8.98 -4.07
CA ASP A 139 6.40 9.28 -4.76
C ASP A 139 6.45 8.47 -6.04
N PHE A 140 6.25 9.11 -7.19
CA PHE A 140 6.24 8.44 -8.50
C PHE A 140 7.59 7.83 -8.89
N CYS A 141 8.67 8.12 -8.16
CA CYS A 141 9.94 7.41 -8.28
C CYS A 141 9.95 6.03 -7.56
N GLN A 142 8.91 5.71 -6.78
CA GLN A 142 8.67 4.38 -6.21
C GLN A 142 7.90 3.51 -7.22
N LEU A 143 7.24 2.44 -6.74
CA LEU A 143 6.62 1.46 -7.62
C LEU A 143 5.48 2.07 -8.43
N SER A 144 5.46 1.70 -9.70
CA SER A 144 4.35 1.96 -10.61
C SER A 144 3.18 1.03 -10.31
N PRO A 145 2.01 1.25 -10.93
CA PRO A 145 0.89 0.32 -10.85
C PRO A 145 1.31 -1.08 -11.33
N VAL A 146 0.78 -2.13 -10.69
CA VAL A 146 1.09 -3.53 -11.03
C VAL A 146 0.14 -4.00 -12.14
N LYS A 147 0.67 -4.46 -13.27
CA LYS A 147 -0.09 -4.88 -14.47
C LYS A 147 -1.07 -3.80 -14.99
N PRO A 148 -0.57 -2.62 -15.38
CA PRO A 148 -1.42 -1.63 -16.02
C PRO A 148 -1.91 -2.16 -17.39
N PHE A 149 -3.08 -1.70 -17.83
CA PHE A 149 -3.56 -1.83 -19.24
C PHE A 149 -3.91 -3.22 -19.78
N GLU A 150 -4.79 -3.94 -19.08
CA GLU A 150 -5.54 -5.00 -19.76
C GLU A 150 -6.85 -4.46 -20.38
N TYR A 151 -7.37 -3.31 -19.90
CA TYR A 151 -8.71 -2.84 -20.24
C TYR A 151 -8.84 -1.30 -20.45
N CYS A 152 -9.10 -0.89 -21.69
CA CYS A 152 -9.73 0.35 -22.17
C CYS A 152 -11.03 0.76 -21.43
N ILE A 153 -11.22 2.06 -21.26
CA ILE A 153 -12.32 2.66 -20.47
C ILE A 153 -13.71 2.53 -21.12
N PRO A 154 -13.90 2.83 -22.43
CA PRO A 154 -15.22 2.80 -23.05
C PRO A 154 -15.68 1.37 -23.41
N CYS A 155 -14.77 0.50 -23.86
CA CYS A 155 -15.13 -0.76 -24.52
C CYS A 155 -14.53 -2.03 -23.91
N GLY A 156 -13.76 -1.95 -22.83
CA GLY A 156 -13.08 -3.14 -22.29
C GLY A 156 -11.68 -3.27 -22.87
N PRO A 157 -11.32 -4.02 -23.91
CA PRO A 157 -9.92 -4.20 -24.32
C PRO A 157 -9.39 -3.06 -25.24
N SER A 158 -8.21 -2.49 -24.94
CA SER A 158 -7.31 -1.74 -25.84
C SER A 158 -6.14 -1.10 -25.07
N TYR A 159 -4.99 -1.00 -25.76
CA TYR A 159 -3.67 -0.61 -25.28
C TYR A 159 -3.51 0.91 -25.10
N VAL A 160 -3.17 1.35 -23.89
CA VAL A 160 -2.69 2.71 -23.60
C VAL A 160 -1.28 2.60 -23.01
N LYS A 161 -0.37 3.50 -23.41
CA LYS A 161 1.05 3.44 -23.06
C LYS A 161 1.36 4.02 -21.66
N ASP A 162 0.50 4.89 -21.14
CA ASP A 162 0.78 5.78 -19.99
C ASP A 162 0.09 5.35 -18.69
N GLN A 163 0.85 4.81 -17.72
CA GLN A 163 0.27 4.05 -16.59
C GLN A 163 -0.07 4.92 -15.38
N TRP A 164 0.51 6.12 -15.36
CA TRP A 164 0.55 6.95 -14.18
C TRP A 164 -0.72 7.77 -13.99
N ALA A 165 -1.22 7.88 -12.76
CA ALA A 165 -2.37 8.72 -12.43
C ALA A 165 -2.26 10.14 -13.01
N PHE A 166 -1.06 10.74 -13.01
CA PHE A 166 -0.80 12.09 -13.56
C PHE A 166 -0.96 12.23 -15.07
N ARG A 167 -1.09 11.12 -15.81
CA ARG A 167 -1.38 11.10 -17.26
C ARG A 167 -2.87 10.94 -17.57
N SER A 168 -3.74 10.91 -16.56
CA SER A 168 -5.21 10.81 -16.77
C SER A 168 -5.86 12.17 -16.94
N ALA A 169 -6.93 12.24 -17.74
CA ALA A 169 -7.77 13.44 -17.83
C ALA A 169 -8.37 13.83 -16.48
N ALA A 170 -8.65 12.86 -15.60
CA ALA A 170 -9.11 13.11 -14.24
C ALA A 170 -8.08 13.84 -13.37
N TRP A 171 -6.79 13.62 -13.59
CA TRP A 171 -5.73 14.35 -12.88
C TRP A 171 -5.64 15.80 -13.34
N GLU A 172 -5.70 16.01 -14.65
CA GLU A 172 -5.76 17.34 -15.25
C GLU A 172 -6.98 18.12 -14.74
N GLU A 173 -8.16 17.49 -14.80
CA GLU A 173 -9.42 18.06 -14.33
C GLU A 173 -9.42 18.37 -12.83
N ALA A 174 -8.76 17.53 -12.02
CA ALA A 174 -8.63 17.76 -10.59
C ALA A 174 -7.81 19.02 -10.24
N ASN A 175 -6.99 19.53 -11.17
CA ASN A 175 -6.24 20.78 -11.05
C ASN A 175 -5.53 20.93 -9.69
N PHE A 176 -4.64 20.00 -9.40
CA PHE A 176 -3.95 19.94 -8.11
C PHE A 176 -3.04 21.15 -7.86
N THR A 177 -3.08 21.67 -6.63
CA THR A 177 -1.97 22.46 -6.09
C THR A 177 -0.85 21.51 -5.65
N HIS A 178 0.38 21.76 -6.09
CA HIS A 178 1.51 20.85 -5.93
C HIS A 178 2.41 21.30 -4.77
N PHE A 179 2.77 20.38 -3.85
CA PHE A 179 3.77 20.62 -2.80
C PHE A 179 4.86 19.56 -2.79
N HIS A 180 6.11 19.98 -2.58
CA HIS A 180 7.25 19.09 -2.46
C HIS A 180 7.84 19.14 -1.05
N LEU A 181 7.75 18.03 -0.32
CA LEU A 181 8.38 17.83 0.98
C LEU A 181 9.87 17.51 0.77
N LYS A 182 10.73 18.45 1.15
CA LYS A 182 12.18 18.38 0.90
C LYS A 182 12.97 17.65 2.00
N GLU A 183 12.54 17.77 3.25
CA GLU A 183 13.27 17.21 4.39
C GLU A 183 13.04 15.70 4.53
N ILE A 184 14.11 14.93 4.76
CA ILE A 184 14.05 13.48 4.96
C ILE A 184 14.28 13.20 6.45
N HIS A 185 13.29 12.57 7.09
CA HIS A 185 13.32 12.30 8.53
C HIS A 185 13.70 10.85 8.87
N ARG A 186 13.55 9.89 7.93
CA ARG A 186 13.81 8.46 8.21
C ARG A 186 15.30 8.15 8.35
N GLN A 187 16.15 8.79 7.55
CA GLN A 187 17.60 8.59 7.55
C GLN A 187 18.30 9.86 7.99
N SER A 188 19.16 9.76 9.00
CA SER A 188 19.97 10.87 9.51
C SER A 188 21.32 11.03 8.79
N ASP A 189 21.86 9.95 8.22
CA ASP A 189 23.14 9.95 7.50
C ASP A 189 23.00 10.60 6.12
N GLN A 190 23.59 11.78 5.94
CA GLN A 190 23.54 12.55 4.69
C GLN A 190 24.21 11.82 3.51
N SER A 191 25.26 11.03 3.77
CA SER A 191 25.89 10.23 2.71
C SER A 191 24.96 9.13 2.21
N PHE A 192 24.20 8.51 3.12
CA PHE A 192 23.20 7.52 2.76
C PHE A 192 22.01 8.15 2.05
N VAL A 193 21.52 9.29 2.55
CA VAL A 193 20.45 10.07 1.90
C VAL A 193 20.82 10.40 0.46
N LYS A 194 22.05 10.87 0.21
CA LYS A 194 22.55 11.15 -1.15
C LYS A 194 22.51 9.91 -2.06
N MET A 195 22.95 8.76 -1.56
CA MET A 195 22.86 7.50 -2.31
C MET A 195 21.41 7.10 -2.58
N LEU A 196 20.49 7.25 -1.62
CA LEU A 196 19.07 6.98 -1.83
C LEU A 196 18.47 7.89 -2.89
N GLN A 197 18.84 9.18 -2.92
CA GLN A 197 18.37 10.10 -3.96
C GLN A 197 18.93 9.75 -5.33
N LYS A 198 20.21 9.38 -5.44
CA LYS A 198 20.77 8.85 -6.70
C LYS A 198 20.00 7.63 -7.18
N CYS A 199 19.70 6.71 -6.26
CA CYS A 199 18.91 5.52 -6.56
C CYS A 199 17.50 5.89 -7.06
N ARG A 200 16.83 6.84 -6.38
CA ARG A 200 15.49 7.36 -6.70
C ARG A 200 15.42 7.90 -8.12
N LEU A 201 16.45 8.64 -8.54
CA LEU A 201 16.48 9.36 -9.83
C LEU A 201 17.18 8.58 -10.94
N GLY A 202 17.64 7.36 -10.68
CA GLY A 202 18.36 6.56 -11.69
C GLY A 202 19.76 7.10 -12.01
N ILE A 203 20.39 7.81 -11.08
CA ILE A 203 21.77 8.28 -11.20
C ILE A 203 22.72 7.16 -10.74
N PRO A 204 23.74 6.77 -11.54
CA PRO A 204 24.69 5.74 -11.16
C PRO A 204 25.47 6.07 -9.88
N PHE A 205 25.77 5.03 -9.10
CA PHE A 205 26.65 5.12 -7.95
C PHE A 205 28.12 5.22 -8.37
N SER A 206 28.92 5.96 -7.60
CA SER A 206 30.38 5.90 -7.71
C SER A 206 30.92 4.60 -7.12
N LYS A 207 32.16 4.22 -7.45
CA LYS A 207 32.82 3.03 -6.86
C LYS A 207 32.90 3.09 -5.34
N ALA A 208 33.03 4.29 -4.75
CA ALA A 208 33.07 4.49 -3.30
C ALA A 208 31.68 4.26 -2.68
N GLU A 209 30.62 4.79 -3.31
CA GLU A 209 29.23 4.59 -2.89
C GLU A 209 28.82 3.11 -2.97
N GLU A 210 29.21 2.41 -4.05
CA GLU A 210 29.02 0.96 -4.14
C GLU A 210 29.72 0.22 -2.99
N LYS A 211 30.97 0.59 -2.67
CA LYS A 211 31.70 -0.03 -1.55
C LYS A 211 30.99 0.22 -0.21
N MET A 212 30.42 1.41 -0.01
CA MET A 212 29.65 1.75 1.20
C MET A 212 28.36 0.93 1.30
N LEU A 213 27.58 0.83 0.22
CA LEU A 213 26.34 0.03 0.20
C LEU A 213 26.59 -1.47 0.41
N LEU A 214 27.77 -1.95 0.00
CA LEU A 214 28.15 -3.36 0.09
C LEU A 214 29.01 -3.69 1.33
N ARG A 215 29.21 -2.72 2.23
CA ARG A 215 30.15 -2.84 3.36
C ARG A 215 29.77 -3.92 4.37
N GLN A 216 28.46 -4.13 4.57
CA GLN A 216 27.98 -5.08 5.56
C GLN A 216 28.16 -6.52 5.07
N ASN A 217 28.47 -7.42 5.99
CA ASN A 217 28.47 -8.85 5.73
C ASN A 217 27.10 -9.43 6.11
N PRO A 218 26.31 -9.97 5.15
CA PRO A 218 25.00 -10.56 5.43
C PRO A 218 25.03 -11.74 6.41
N ASP A 219 26.20 -12.35 6.61
CA ASP A 219 26.38 -13.46 7.55
C ASP A 219 26.71 -13.00 8.99
N ASP A 220 26.86 -11.68 9.21
CA ASP A 220 27.11 -11.14 10.56
C ASP A 220 25.94 -11.48 11.51
N PRO A 221 26.21 -11.71 12.80
CA PRO A 221 25.18 -12.06 13.78
C PRO A 221 23.97 -11.12 13.79
N LYS A 222 24.19 -9.82 13.58
CA LYS A 222 23.13 -8.80 13.52
C LYS A 222 22.14 -8.96 12.35
N PHE A 223 22.48 -9.77 11.34
CA PHE A 223 21.63 -10.05 10.19
C PHE A 223 21.05 -11.47 10.16
N ARG A 224 21.31 -12.32 11.17
CA ARG A 224 20.82 -13.72 11.17
C ARG A 224 19.29 -13.82 11.24
N ASN A 225 18.65 -12.97 12.03
CA ASN A 225 17.20 -12.98 12.28
C ASN A 225 16.50 -11.70 11.81
N VAL A 226 16.90 -11.17 10.65
CA VAL A 226 16.29 -9.96 10.09
C VAL A 226 15.41 -10.28 8.91
N THR A 227 14.43 -9.43 8.63
CA THR A 227 13.58 -9.59 7.45
C THR A 227 14.38 -9.46 6.16
N LYS A 228 14.18 -10.43 5.28
CA LYS A 228 14.75 -10.45 3.93
C LYS A 228 13.76 -9.83 2.94
N LEU A 229 14.21 -8.89 2.12
CA LEU A 229 13.40 -8.32 1.05
C LEU A 229 13.69 -9.03 -0.27
N PHE A 230 12.63 -9.49 -0.94
CA PHE A 230 12.71 -10.14 -2.24
C PHE A 230 11.85 -9.44 -3.29
N ALA A 231 12.32 -9.48 -4.54
CA ALA A 231 11.56 -8.95 -5.67
C ALA A 231 10.29 -9.79 -5.96
N TYR A 232 10.38 -11.12 -5.85
CA TYR A 232 9.32 -12.06 -6.25
C TYR A 232 8.65 -12.75 -5.07
N LYS A 233 7.31 -12.88 -5.11
CA LYS A 233 6.51 -13.59 -4.09
C LYS A 233 6.94 -15.04 -3.88
N LYS A 234 7.28 -15.77 -4.95
CA LYS A 234 7.74 -17.17 -4.87
C LYS A 234 8.97 -17.32 -3.96
N ALA A 235 9.90 -16.37 -4.03
CA ALA A 235 11.09 -16.37 -3.17
C ALA A 235 10.74 -16.08 -1.71
N VAL A 236 9.80 -15.15 -1.47
CA VAL A 236 9.28 -14.85 -0.12
C VAL A 236 8.67 -16.10 0.52
N GLN A 237 7.79 -16.79 -0.21
CA GLN A 237 7.14 -18.01 0.26
C GLN A 237 8.15 -19.12 0.56
N ALA A 238 9.10 -19.35 -0.35
CA ALA A 238 10.14 -20.35 -0.17
C ALA A 238 10.98 -20.08 1.09
N GLU A 239 11.40 -18.83 1.30
CA GLU A 239 12.22 -18.45 2.45
C GLU A 239 11.45 -18.54 3.78
N ASN A 240 10.21 -18.05 3.83
CA ASN A 240 9.37 -18.16 5.02
C ASN A 240 9.08 -19.62 5.37
N ARG A 241 8.71 -20.46 4.38
CA ARG A 241 8.47 -21.90 4.60
C ARG A 241 9.72 -22.63 5.07
N LYS A 242 10.86 -22.39 4.42
CA LYS A 242 12.15 -22.98 4.81
C LYS A 242 12.52 -22.61 6.24
N SER A 243 12.44 -21.32 6.58
CA SER A 243 12.81 -20.82 7.91
C SER A 243 11.87 -21.36 8.99
N PHE A 244 10.56 -21.41 8.70
CA PHE A 244 9.56 -21.96 9.60
C PHE A 244 9.72 -23.48 9.83
N ALA A 245 10.03 -24.24 8.78
CA ALA A 245 10.28 -25.68 8.87
C ALA A 245 11.51 -26.00 9.72
N ASN A 246 12.56 -25.17 9.62
CA ASN A 246 13.80 -25.31 10.38
C ASN A 246 13.66 -25.00 11.88
N LEU A 247 12.55 -24.35 12.30
CA LEU A 247 12.33 -24.12 13.72
C LEU A 247 11.94 -25.42 14.44
N PRO A 248 12.60 -25.74 15.56
CA PRO A 248 12.19 -26.86 16.40
C PRO A 248 10.85 -26.56 17.09
N GLY A 249 10.22 -27.61 17.60
CA GLY A 249 8.98 -27.50 18.38
C GLY A 249 7.69 -27.60 17.55
N ARG A 250 6.58 -27.73 18.27
CA ARG A 250 5.24 -27.85 17.69
C ARG A 250 4.77 -26.49 17.19
N SER A 251 4.11 -26.47 16.03
CA SER A 251 3.41 -25.28 15.57
C SER A 251 2.08 -25.11 16.30
N THR A 252 1.69 -23.86 16.48
CA THR A 252 0.38 -23.45 16.96
C THR A 252 -0.32 -22.70 15.83
N ILE A 253 -1.58 -23.04 15.61
CA ILE A 253 -2.40 -22.51 14.53
C ILE A 253 -3.45 -21.57 15.13
N TYR A 254 -3.60 -20.40 14.52
CA TYR A 254 -4.65 -19.44 14.83
C TYR A 254 -5.51 -19.26 13.58
N GLU A 255 -6.76 -19.70 13.67
CA GLU A 255 -7.77 -19.47 12.65
C GLU A 255 -8.53 -18.19 12.98
N ALA A 256 -8.83 -17.41 11.95
CA ALA A 256 -9.61 -16.20 12.11
C ALA A 256 -11.02 -16.58 12.53
N ILE A 257 -11.54 -15.86 13.52
CA ILE A 257 -12.95 -15.98 13.88
C ILE A 257 -13.71 -15.00 12.98
N ASP A 258 -14.37 -15.55 11.96
CA ASP A 258 -15.22 -14.83 11.02
C ASP A 258 -16.62 -14.63 11.65
N GLY A 259 -16.92 -13.41 12.08
CA GLY A 259 -18.26 -13.04 12.54
C GLY A 259 -19.06 -12.44 11.40
N PHE A 260 -19.84 -13.25 10.66
CA PHE A 260 -20.95 -12.80 9.83
C PHE A 260 -22.24 -13.46 10.31
N ASP A 261 -23.15 -12.67 10.88
CA ASP A 261 -24.45 -13.15 11.33
C ASP A 261 -25.50 -12.84 10.26
N TRP A 262 -25.82 -13.85 9.44
CA TRP A 262 -26.80 -13.74 8.37
C TRP A 262 -28.22 -13.76 8.93
N ARG A 263 -29.06 -12.80 8.50
CA ARG A 263 -30.51 -12.85 8.74
C ARG A 263 -31.27 -13.12 7.44
N GLN A 264 -32.30 -13.97 7.52
CA GLN A 264 -33.06 -14.48 6.37
C GLN A 264 -33.88 -13.41 5.63
N ASP A 265 -34.08 -12.25 6.25
CA ASP A 265 -34.89 -11.13 5.76
C ASP A 265 -34.17 -10.24 4.72
N HIS A 266 -32.88 -10.43 4.46
CA HIS A 266 -32.07 -9.58 3.57
C HIS A 266 -31.56 -10.30 2.31
N THR A 267 -32.47 -10.75 1.43
CA THR A 267 -32.14 -11.52 0.21
C THR A 267 -31.19 -10.79 -0.75
N GLU A 268 -31.17 -9.45 -0.75
CA GLU A 268 -30.26 -8.63 -1.54
C GLU A 268 -28.77 -8.78 -1.16
N LEU A 269 -28.49 -9.33 0.02
CA LEU A 269 -27.15 -9.54 0.56
C LEU A 269 -26.69 -11.00 0.43
N GLU A 270 -27.40 -11.86 -0.31
CA GLU A 270 -27.07 -13.29 -0.41
C GLU A 270 -25.67 -13.56 -0.98
N HIS A 271 -25.15 -12.65 -1.80
CA HIS A 271 -23.77 -12.69 -2.29
C HIS A 271 -22.70 -12.60 -1.18
N TYR A 272 -23.04 -12.16 0.03
CA TYR A 272 -22.14 -12.20 1.20
C TYR A 272 -21.93 -13.60 1.79
N LYS A 273 -22.77 -14.58 1.44
CA LYS A 273 -22.56 -15.99 1.80
C LYS A 273 -21.54 -16.69 0.91
N GLN A 274 -21.07 -16.03 -0.15
CA GLN A 274 -20.14 -16.66 -1.09
C GLN A 274 -18.87 -17.05 -0.34
N ARG A 275 -18.65 -18.36 -0.28
CA ARG A 275 -17.41 -18.91 0.28
C ARG A 275 -16.26 -18.41 -0.57
N ALA A 276 -15.16 -18.08 0.10
CA ALA A 276 -13.92 -17.73 -0.55
C ALA A 276 -13.60 -18.79 -1.61
N ARG A 277 -13.41 -18.40 -2.87
CA ARG A 277 -12.81 -19.34 -3.84
C ARG A 277 -11.33 -19.50 -3.51
N ARG A 278 -10.76 -20.69 -3.72
CA ARG A 278 -9.31 -20.93 -3.56
C ARG A 278 -8.55 -19.89 -4.37
N ASP A 279 -7.97 -18.91 -3.69
CA ASP A 279 -7.15 -17.90 -4.34
C ASP A 279 -5.78 -18.51 -4.61
N LYS A 280 -5.51 -18.85 -5.88
CA LYS A 280 -4.22 -19.38 -6.32
C LYS A 280 -3.06 -18.39 -6.10
N TYR A 281 -3.35 -17.14 -5.75
CA TYR A 281 -2.38 -16.07 -5.50
C TYR A 281 -2.25 -15.66 -4.02
N SER A 282 -3.03 -16.27 -3.12
CA SER A 282 -2.91 -16.06 -1.68
C SER A 282 -1.67 -16.77 -1.12
N ASP A 283 -0.97 -16.08 -0.21
CA ASP A 283 0.17 -16.65 0.53
C ASP A 283 -0.31 -17.55 1.69
N VAL A 284 -1.63 -17.56 1.96
CA VAL A 284 -2.29 -18.23 3.08
C VAL A 284 -3.02 -19.49 2.56
N PRO A 285 -2.93 -20.64 3.23
CA PRO A 285 -3.75 -21.80 2.91
C PRO A 285 -5.23 -21.43 2.84
N TYR A 286 -5.95 -21.99 1.88
CA TYR A 286 -7.40 -21.84 1.84
C TYR A 286 -7.99 -22.51 3.07
N VAL A 287 -8.67 -21.74 3.92
CA VAL A 287 -9.43 -22.25 5.06
C VAL A 287 -10.86 -22.48 4.60
N GLU A 288 -11.34 -23.71 4.78
CA GLU A 288 -12.71 -24.05 4.47
C GLU A 288 -13.66 -23.27 5.38
N GLY A 289 -14.58 -22.50 4.79
CA GLY A 289 -15.57 -21.70 5.54
C GLY A 289 -15.27 -20.20 5.58
N THR A 290 -14.07 -19.75 5.17
CA THR A 290 -13.78 -18.31 5.08
C THR A 290 -14.67 -17.63 4.05
N LEU A 291 -15.26 -16.49 4.42
CA LEU A 291 -16.11 -15.71 3.52
C LEU A 291 -15.26 -14.96 2.48
N GLU A 292 -15.75 -14.81 1.25
CA GLU A 292 -15.03 -14.10 0.17
C GLU A 292 -14.63 -12.67 0.60
N GLN A 293 -15.42 -12.04 1.45
CA GLN A 293 -15.20 -10.69 1.95
C GLN A 293 -14.06 -10.60 2.98
N CYS A 294 -13.74 -11.70 3.67
CA CYS A 294 -12.59 -11.75 4.56
C CYS A 294 -11.25 -11.76 3.80
N LYS A 295 -11.24 -12.02 2.48
CA LYS A 295 -10.02 -11.89 1.65
C LYS A 295 -9.48 -10.47 1.54
N GLU A 296 -10.35 -9.47 1.69
CA GLU A 296 -9.94 -8.06 1.70
C GLU A 296 -9.35 -7.64 3.06
N SER A 297 -9.48 -8.50 4.08
CA SER A 297 -8.94 -8.23 5.41
C SER A 297 -7.41 -8.10 5.36
N PRO A 298 -6.83 -7.14 6.08
CA PRO A 298 -5.39 -7.03 6.19
C PRO A 298 -4.76 -8.16 7.00
N LEU A 299 -5.53 -8.93 7.79
CA LEU A 299 -5.01 -10.05 8.58
C LEU A 299 -5.19 -11.35 7.79
N ASP A 300 -4.35 -12.34 8.07
CA ASP A 300 -4.42 -13.61 7.36
C ASP A 300 -5.44 -14.52 8.05
N ALA A 301 -6.35 -15.15 7.29
CA ALA A 301 -7.38 -16.03 7.86
C ALA A 301 -6.79 -17.21 8.65
N TYR A 302 -5.54 -17.57 8.37
CA TYR A 302 -4.78 -18.62 9.03
C TYR A 302 -3.39 -18.09 9.33
N VAL A 303 -2.97 -18.19 10.59
CA VAL A 303 -1.63 -17.85 11.03
C VAL A 303 -1.04 -19.02 11.80
N GLU A 304 0.05 -19.59 11.27
CA GLU A 304 0.78 -20.66 11.92
C GLU A 304 2.10 -20.13 12.47
N MET A 305 2.40 -20.45 13.72
CA MET A 305 3.55 -19.92 14.45
C MET A 305 4.24 -20.99 15.29
N LYS A 306 5.52 -20.76 15.59
CA LYS A 306 6.37 -21.56 16.49
C LYS A 306 7.14 -20.61 17.41
N VAL A 307 7.59 -21.10 18.56
CA VAL A 307 8.57 -20.37 19.37
C VAL A 307 9.83 -20.13 18.51
N ASN A 308 10.43 -18.96 18.65
CA ASN A 308 11.51 -18.40 17.83
C ASN A 308 11.11 -18.00 16.40
N ALA A 309 9.81 -17.99 16.06
CA ALA A 309 9.36 -17.45 14.79
C ALA A 309 9.60 -15.95 14.70
N LEU A 310 10.25 -15.51 13.62
CA LEU A 310 10.36 -14.10 13.29
C LEU A 310 9.03 -13.66 12.69
N VAL A 311 8.39 -12.71 13.37
CA VAL A 311 7.06 -12.19 13.01
C VAL A 311 7.12 -10.69 12.80
N MET A 312 6.10 -10.18 12.11
CA MET A 312 5.93 -8.77 11.84
C MET A 312 4.50 -8.37 12.10
N LEU A 313 4.34 -7.28 12.84
CA LEU A 313 3.05 -6.66 13.11
C LEU A 313 2.48 -6.08 11.82
N LYS A 314 1.24 -6.46 11.49
CA LYS A 314 0.55 -5.98 10.29
C LYS A 314 -0.16 -4.64 10.54
N ILE A 315 -0.56 -4.34 11.77
CA ILE A 315 -1.36 -3.15 12.12
C ILE A 315 -0.57 -2.15 12.98
N ASN A 316 -1.06 -0.93 13.11
CA ASN A 316 -0.60 -0.03 14.17
C ASN A 316 -1.35 -0.35 15.46
N LEU A 317 -0.64 -0.86 16.48
CA LEU A 317 -1.22 -1.30 17.74
C LEU A 317 -1.05 -0.25 18.83
N ASP A 318 0.17 0.28 18.96
CA ASP A 318 0.54 1.34 19.90
C ASP A 318 1.70 2.15 19.32
N THR A 319 1.41 3.32 18.76
CA THR A 319 2.43 4.18 18.14
C THR A 319 3.40 4.78 19.15
N GLU A 320 2.97 5.01 20.39
CA GLU A 320 3.81 5.62 21.43
C GLU A 320 4.86 4.62 21.93
N LYS A 321 4.49 3.34 22.03
CA LYS A 321 5.40 2.23 22.34
C LYS A 321 6.15 1.68 21.13
N GLY A 322 5.97 2.25 19.94
CA GLY A 322 6.63 1.80 18.72
C GLY A 322 6.11 0.48 18.15
N LEU A 323 4.93 0.00 18.57
CA LEU A 323 4.24 -1.15 18.01
C LEU A 323 3.39 -0.71 16.81
N VAL A 324 4.08 -0.51 15.68
CA VAL A 324 3.51 -0.01 14.43
C VAL A 324 3.55 -1.10 13.35
N ASN A 325 2.81 -0.89 12.26
CA ASN A 325 2.90 -1.78 11.10
C ASN A 325 4.36 -1.88 10.62
N GLY A 326 4.85 -3.11 10.54
CA GLY A 326 6.23 -3.43 10.20
C GLY A 326 7.16 -3.64 11.40
N SER A 327 6.71 -3.39 12.62
CA SER A 327 7.47 -3.75 13.83
C SER A 327 7.73 -5.26 13.82
N GLN A 328 9.01 -5.61 13.97
CA GLN A 328 9.50 -6.99 13.96
C GLN A 328 9.57 -7.51 15.40
N GLY A 329 9.30 -8.80 15.57
CA GLY A 329 9.41 -9.47 16.86
C GLY A 329 9.73 -10.94 16.70
N ILE A 330 10.11 -11.58 17.80
CA ILE A 330 10.32 -13.02 17.89
C ILE A 330 9.26 -13.59 18.83
N VAL A 331 8.58 -14.65 18.41
CA VAL A 331 7.65 -15.39 19.28
C VAL A 331 8.45 -16.06 20.38
N VAL A 332 8.22 -15.71 21.65
CA VAL A 332 8.98 -16.25 22.79
C VAL A 332 8.26 -17.39 23.51
N GLY A 333 6.97 -17.56 23.29
CA GLY A 333 6.15 -18.55 24.00
C GLY A 333 4.67 -18.35 23.75
N TRP A 334 3.87 -19.04 24.55
CA TRP A 334 2.41 -19.02 24.51
C TRP A 334 1.88 -18.75 25.91
N GLU A 335 0.79 -17.99 26.00
CA GLU A 335 0.04 -17.83 27.23
C GLU A 335 -1.46 -18.07 26.98
N PRO A 336 -2.22 -18.49 28.00
CA PRO A 336 -3.68 -18.51 27.92
C PRO A 336 -4.22 -17.13 27.56
N HIS A 337 -5.27 -17.09 26.74
CA HIS A 337 -5.92 -15.84 26.36
C HIS A 337 -6.48 -15.11 27.59
N ASP A 338 -5.99 -13.89 27.82
CA ASP A 338 -6.42 -13.02 28.89
C ASP A 338 -6.74 -11.61 28.32
N PRO A 339 -8.04 -11.24 28.22
CA PRO A 339 -8.45 -9.94 27.73
C PRO A 339 -7.80 -8.75 28.46
N ALA A 340 -7.43 -8.91 29.73
CA ALA A 340 -6.86 -7.83 30.53
C ALA A 340 -5.37 -7.56 30.20
N LYS A 341 -4.67 -8.54 29.61
CA LYS A 341 -3.27 -8.42 29.18
C LYS A 341 -3.10 -7.97 27.74
N LEU A 342 -4.17 -7.98 26.96
CA LEU A 342 -4.12 -7.52 25.58
C LEU A 342 -3.70 -6.04 25.54
N PRO A 343 -2.82 -5.64 24.61
CA PRO A 343 -2.45 -4.25 24.46
C PRO A 343 -3.71 -3.42 24.30
N ASN A 344 -3.78 -2.31 25.04
CA ASN A 344 -4.86 -1.31 25.00
C ASN A 344 -4.93 -0.71 23.59
N THR A 345 -5.50 -1.47 22.65
CA THR A 345 -5.97 -0.93 21.40
C THR A 345 -7.11 -0.02 21.81
N LYS A 346 -6.92 1.30 21.66
CA LYS A 346 -8.05 2.23 21.73
C LYS A 346 -9.01 1.77 20.66
N LYS A 347 -10.01 0.99 21.09
CA LYS A 347 -10.86 0.13 20.27
C LYS A 347 -10.10 -1.06 19.70
N ALA A 348 -10.64 -2.26 19.91
CA ALA A 348 -10.36 -3.43 19.10
C ALA A 348 -10.15 -3.01 17.63
N THR A 349 -9.31 -3.75 16.91
CA THR A 349 -9.06 -3.61 15.46
C THR A 349 -10.32 -3.87 14.61
N LEU A 350 -11.50 -3.45 15.07
CA LEU A 350 -12.49 -2.82 14.22
C LEU A 350 -11.74 -1.80 13.37
N LEU A 351 -11.74 -2.05 12.07
CA LEU A 351 -11.88 -1.00 11.07
C LEU A 351 -12.85 0.05 11.63
N ASN A 352 -12.34 1.04 12.37
CA ASN A 352 -13.05 2.27 12.65
C ASN A 352 -13.01 3.07 11.35
N ILE A 353 -13.64 2.50 10.33
CA ILE A 353 -14.19 3.27 9.24
C ILE A 353 -15.24 4.13 9.94
N ASP A 354 -15.01 5.43 9.91
CA ASP A 354 -15.96 6.40 10.40
C ASP A 354 -17.37 6.06 9.92
N ILE A 355 -18.29 6.12 10.89
CA ILE A 355 -19.70 5.73 10.83
C ILE A 355 -20.33 6.14 9.49
N LEU A 356 -20.63 5.15 8.64
CA LEU A 356 -21.65 5.29 7.63
C LEU A 356 -22.99 5.28 8.38
N ALA A 357 -23.76 6.36 8.31
CA ALA A 357 -25.10 6.42 8.93
C ALA A 357 -26.17 5.94 7.94
N GLY A 358 -27.16 5.15 8.39
CA GLY A 358 -28.27 4.60 7.60
C GLY A 358 -28.49 3.10 7.89
N HIS A 359 -29.72 2.60 7.70
CA HIS A 359 -30.12 1.23 8.12
C HIS A 359 -29.25 0.07 7.60
N HIS A 360 -28.55 0.23 6.48
CA HIS A 360 -27.64 -0.79 5.91
C HIS A 360 -26.15 -0.52 6.18
N ALA A 361 -25.80 0.74 6.42
CA ALA A 361 -24.46 1.18 6.77
C ALA A 361 -24.08 0.80 8.22
N ASP A 362 -25.06 0.89 9.12
CA ASP A 362 -24.97 0.37 10.47
C ASP A 362 -24.75 -1.15 10.50
N TRP A 363 -25.17 -1.91 9.47
CA TRP A 363 -25.05 -3.37 9.44
C TRP A 363 -23.74 -3.88 8.84
N ARG A 364 -23.28 -3.28 7.73
CA ARG A 364 -22.00 -3.65 7.09
C ARG A 364 -20.79 -3.30 7.98
N ALA A 365 -20.89 -2.21 8.75
CA ALA A 365 -19.90 -1.85 9.76
C ALA A 365 -20.01 -2.67 11.05
N LYS A 366 -21.17 -3.29 11.35
CA LYS A 366 -21.36 -4.06 12.60
C LYS A 366 -20.97 -5.53 12.53
N LYS A 367 -20.93 -6.21 11.37
CA LYS A 367 -20.77 -7.70 11.35
C LYS A 367 -19.98 -8.32 10.18
N ILE A 368 -18.86 -7.71 9.77
CA ILE A 368 -17.73 -8.53 9.30
C ILE A 368 -16.61 -8.25 10.28
N GLN A 369 -16.64 -8.99 11.39
CA GLN A 369 -15.60 -8.92 12.39
C GLN A 369 -14.68 -10.10 12.17
N MET A 370 -13.45 -9.82 11.74
CA MET A 370 -12.41 -10.83 11.68
C MET A 370 -11.50 -10.63 12.88
N THR A 371 -11.63 -11.50 13.87
CA THR A 371 -10.73 -11.49 15.03
C THR A 371 -9.58 -12.44 14.74
N GLN A 372 -8.37 -11.88 14.69
CA GLN A 372 -7.15 -12.63 14.37
C GLN A 372 -5.93 -11.91 14.94
N LEU A 373 -4.86 -12.66 15.21
CA LEU A 373 -3.54 -12.12 15.52
C LEU A 373 -3.04 -11.25 14.37
N PRO A 374 -2.65 -9.99 14.62
CA PRO A 374 -2.18 -9.10 13.57
C PRO A 374 -0.70 -9.35 13.21
N LEU A 375 -0.30 -10.61 13.09
CA LEU A 375 1.07 -11.03 12.89
C LEU A 375 1.17 -11.91 11.64
N VAL A 376 2.31 -11.80 10.97
CA VAL A 376 2.68 -12.69 9.85
C VAL A 376 4.14 -13.10 9.99
N LEU A 377 4.50 -14.27 9.47
CA LEU A 377 5.90 -14.68 9.34
C LEU A 377 6.70 -13.65 8.54
N ALA A 378 7.88 -13.32 9.04
CA ALA A 378 8.63 -12.14 8.61
C ALA A 378 10.10 -12.38 8.29
N TRP A 379 10.53 -13.65 8.12
CA TRP A 379 11.85 -13.92 7.55
C TRP A 379 12.00 -13.34 6.15
N ALA A 380 10.89 -13.26 5.41
CA ALA A 380 10.86 -12.66 4.09
C ALA A 380 9.60 -11.84 3.85
N VAL A 381 9.76 -10.71 3.15
CA VAL A 381 8.67 -9.86 2.66
C VAL A 381 8.99 -9.43 1.22
N SER A 382 8.00 -9.27 0.36
CA SER A 382 8.26 -8.74 -0.98
C SER A 382 8.55 -7.25 -0.91
N ILE A 383 9.43 -6.74 -1.77
CA ILE A 383 9.75 -5.30 -1.82
C ILE A 383 8.49 -4.45 -2.05
N HIS A 384 7.53 -4.97 -2.83
CA HIS A 384 6.21 -4.31 -3.02
C HIS A 384 5.46 -4.15 -1.70
N LYS A 385 5.41 -5.21 -0.91
CA LYS A 385 4.71 -5.22 0.38
C LYS A 385 5.48 -4.46 1.47
N SER A 386 6.73 -4.04 1.22
CA SER A 386 7.52 -3.22 2.14
C SER A 386 7.41 -1.71 1.90
N GLN A 387 6.82 -1.27 0.79
CA GLN A 387 6.55 0.14 0.54
C GLN A 387 5.71 0.75 1.70
N GLY A 388 6.01 1.99 2.06
CA GLY A 388 5.51 2.63 3.28
C GLY A 388 6.20 2.24 4.61
N MET A 389 6.80 1.04 4.72
CA MET A 389 7.37 0.56 5.99
C MET A 389 8.72 1.19 6.34
N THR A 390 9.03 1.24 7.64
CA THR A 390 10.35 1.58 8.19
C THR A 390 10.88 0.35 8.94
N LEU A 391 12.07 -0.11 8.57
CA LEU A 391 12.69 -1.32 9.12
C LEU A 391 14.06 -0.96 9.73
N THR A 392 14.42 -1.59 10.85
CA THR A 392 15.71 -1.32 11.50
C THR A 392 16.84 -2.06 10.80
N HIS A 393 16.65 -3.36 10.53
CA HIS A 393 17.60 -4.19 9.80
C HIS A 393 16.92 -4.98 8.68
N VAL A 394 17.58 -5.01 7.52
CA VAL A 394 17.12 -5.70 6.32
C VAL A 394 18.30 -6.34 5.61
N THR A 395 18.04 -7.56 5.13
CA THR A 395 18.88 -8.20 4.11
C THR A 395 18.13 -8.20 2.78
N THR A 396 18.76 -7.81 1.67
CA THR A 396 18.07 -7.76 0.36
C THR A 396 18.95 -8.29 -0.77
N ASP A 397 18.34 -9.00 -1.72
CA ASP A 397 18.97 -9.34 -3.00
C ASP A 397 18.46 -8.41 -4.10
N LEU A 398 19.23 -7.36 -4.39
CA LEU A 398 18.91 -6.40 -5.44
C LEU A 398 19.21 -6.91 -6.86
N SER A 399 19.84 -8.08 -6.99
CA SER A 399 20.12 -8.64 -8.32
C SER A 399 18.89 -9.16 -9.04
N GLN A 400 17.86 -9.50 -8.27
CA GLN A 400 16.55 -9.94 -8.78
C GLN A 400 15.63 -8.76 -9.11
N ALA A 401 16.03 -7.53 -8.79
CA ALA A 401 15.22 -6.35 -9.10
C ALA A 401 15.28 -6.06 -10.60
N TRP A 402 14.11 -6.13 -11.26
CA TRP A 402 14.00 -5.94 -12.70
C TRP A 402 14.03 -4.46 -13.11
N ASP A 403 13.62 -3.55 -12.23
CA ASP A 403 13.61 -2.11 -12.45
C ASP A 403 14.33 -1.34 -11.32
N GLN A 404 14.48 -0.03 -11.55
CA GLN A 404 15.14 0.88 -10.61
C GLN A 404 14.27 1.26 -9.40
N PRO A 405 12.95 1.55 -9.55
CA PRO A 405 12.08 1.82 -8.42
C PRO A 405 12.07 0.73 -7.35
N LEU A 406 12.13 -0.55 -7.74
CA LEU A 406 12.19 -1.65 -6.79
C LEU A 406 13.46 -1.62 -5.94
N LYS A 407 14.61 -1.23 -6.53
CA LYS A 407 15.85 -1.05 -5.76
C LYS A 407 15.74 0.11 -4.78
N TYR A 408 15.21 1.24 -5.24
CA TYR A 408 15.03 2.42 -4.40
C TYR A 408 14.07 2.14 -3.23
N VAL A 409 12.96 1.45 -3.46
CA VAL A 409 12.02 1.07 -2.41
C VAL A 409 12.71 0.16 -1.39
N ALA A 410 13.43 -0.87 -1.83
CA ALA A 410 14.15 -1.79 -0.94
C ALA A 410 15.19 -1.06 -0.07
N LEU A 411 16.02 -0.21 -0.68
CA LEU A 411 17.07 0.54 0.03
C LEU A 411 16.50 1.59 0.99
N SER A 412 15.39 2.24 0.63
CA SER A 412 14.81 3.31 1.44
C SER A 412 14.02 2.85 2.66
N ARG A 413 13.87 1.54 2.88
CA ARG A 413 13.16 0.99 4.06
C ARG A 413 13.97 1.09 5.34
N VAL A 414 15.30 1.03 5.24
CA VAL A 414 16.19 1.05 6.40
C VAL A 414 16.47 2.47 6.88
N THR A 415 16.70 2.63 8.18
CA THR A 415 17.03 3.93 8.80
C THR A 415 18.52 4.29 8.67
N SER A 416 19.40 3.31 8.48
CA SER A 416 20.85 3.52 8.37
C SER A 416 21.54 2.49 7.46
N LEU A 417 22.76 2.82 7.01
CA LEU A 417 23.65 1.86 6.34
C LEU A 417 24.11 0.73 7.25
N ASP A 418 23.98 0.88 8.57
CA ASP A 418 24.30 -0.21 9.50
C ASP A 418 23.25 -1.32 9.46
N GLY A 419 21.99 -0.95 9.27
CA GLY A 419 20.87 -1.85 9.13
C GLY A 419 20.70 -2.50 7.76
N LEU A 420 21.60 -2.28 6.80
CA LEU A 420 21.43 -2.74 5.41
C LEU A 420 22.50 -3.75 5.00
N ALA A 421 22.09 -4.99 4.73
CA ALA A 421 22.93 -5.99 4.08
C ALA A 421 22.43 -6.31 2.66
N ILE A 422 23.34 -6.27 1.68
CA ILE A 422 23.04 -6.61 0.28
C ILE A 422 23.70 -7.94 -0.08
N LEU A 423 22.90 -8.88 -0.57
CA LEU A 423 23.34 -10.22 -0.96
C LEU A 423 24.14 -10.21 -2.28
N LYS A 424 24.94 -11.27 -2.48
CA LYS A 424 25.61 -11.54 -3.77
C LYS A 424 24.57 -12.01 -4.81
N PRO A 425 24.69 -11.64 -6.09
CA PRO A 425 23.79 -12.14 -7.12
C PRO A 425 23.85 -13.66 -7.25
N GLY A 426 22.67 -14.29 -7.25
CA GLY A 426 22.48 -15.74 -7.07
C GLY A 426 21.98 -16.11 -5.66
N GLY A 427 21.83 -15.12 -4.76
CA GLY A 427 21.38 -15.33 -3.39
C GLY A 427 22.45 -16.04 -2.54
N TRP A 428 22.04 -17.06 -1.78
CA TRP A 428 22.94 -17.97 -1.07
C TRP A 428 23.66 -18.97 -1.99
N ASN A 429 23.24 -19.07 -3.26
CA ASN A 429 23.90 -19.91 -4.26
C ASN A 429 24.86 -19.03 -5.08
N LYS A 430 26.17 -19.27 -4.88
CA LYS A 430 27.26 -18.42 -5.37
C LYS A 430 27.35 -18.44 -6.91
N GLY A 431 27.53 -17.27 -7.54
CA GLY A 431 27.87 -17.23 -8.96
C GLY A 431 28.14 -15.86 -9.61
N LYS A 432 27.75 -14.73 -9.01
CA LYS A 432 27.97 -13.39 -9.61
C LYS A 432 28.35 -12.34 -8.54
N SER A 433 29.02 -11.25 -8.96
CA SER A 433 29.54 -10.18 -8.07
C SER A 433 28.47 -9.17 -7.61
N ARG A 434 28.51 -8.76 -6.32
CA ARG A 434 27.60 -7.75 -5.70
C ARG A 434 27.46 -6.46 -6.53
N LYS A 435 28.50 -6.07 -7.28
CA LYS A 435 28.48 -4.87 -8.16
C LYS A 435 27.35 -4.91 -9.20
N LYS A 436 27.02 -6.08 -9.76
CA LYS A 436 25.91 -6.21 -10.72
C LYS A 436 24.54 -5.94 -10.09
N ALA A 437 24.38 -6.15 -8.78
CA ALA A 437 23.12 -5.89 -8.08
C ALA A 437 22.82 -4.38 -7.95
N LEU A 438 23.86 -3.55 -7.88
CA LEU A 438 23.76 -2.09 -7.76
C LEU A 438 23.75 -1.34 -9.09
N VAL A 439 23.89 -2.04 -10.23
CA VAL A 439 23.80 -1.41 -11.55
C VAL A 439 22.46 -0.72 -11.70
N VAL A 440 22.52 0.60 -11.84
CA VAL A 440 21.36 1.43 -12.10
C VAL A 440 20.97 1.23 -13.55
N LYS A 441 19.79 0.66 -13.79
CA LYS A 441 19.23 0.60 -15.14
C LYS A 441 18.68 1.99 -15.45
N LYS A 442 18.83 2.45 -16.70
CA LYS A 442 18.15 3.66 -17.19
C LYS A 442 16.67 3.50 -16.83
N THR A 443 16.16 4.39 -15.98
CA THR A 443 14.83 4.29 -15.37
C THR A 443 13.74 4.21 -16.44
N SER A 444 12.73 3.39 -16.19
CA SER A 444 11.56 3.17 -17.03
C SER A 444 10.55 4.33 -17.07
N SER A 445 10.89 5.55 -16.64
CA SER A 445 9.92 6.65 -16.72
C SER A 445 10.56 8.02 -16.91
N HIS A 446 11.03 8.27 -18.13
CA HIS A 446 11.26 9.63 -18.64
C HIS A 446 10.09 10.56 -18.27
N GLU A 447 8.87 10.04 -18.36
CA GLU A 447 7.61 10.71 -18.01
C GLU A 447 7.54 11.17 -16.55
N VAL A 448 8.05 10.38 -15.59
CA VAL A 448 8.05 10.78 -14.17
C VAL A 448 9.02 11.93 -13.96
N ARG A 449 10.18 11.87 -14.63
CA ARG A 449 11.16 12.96 -14.58
C ARG A 449 10.57 14.24 -15.17
N GLU A 450 9.99 14.17 -16.37
CA GLU A 450 9.30 15.31 -17.00
C GLU A 450 8.23 15.90 -16.08
N PHE A 451 7.38 15.05 -15.50
CA PHE A 451 6.34 15.49 -14.58
C PHE A 451 6.91 16.22 -13.35
N LEU A 452 7.98 15.68 -12.75
CA LEU A 452 8.62 16.33 -11.60
C LEU A 452 9.33 17.64 -11.99
N GLU A 453 10.00 17.69 -13.14
CA GLU A 453 10.63 18.92 -13.65
C GLU A 453 9.59 20.00 -13.97
N ASP A 454 8.47 19.64 -14.61
CA ASP A 454 7.37 20.55 -14.93
C ASP A 454 6.73 21.14 -13.66
N LYS A 455 6.46 20.30 -12.65
CA LYS A 455 5.74 20.74 -11.44
C LYS A 455 6.61 21.37 -10.37
N PHE A 456 7.88 20.99 -10.27
CA PHE A 456 8.76 21.40 -9.16
C PHE A 456 10.07 22.05 -9.61
N GLY A 457 10.30 22.14 -10.93
CA GLY A 457 11.51 22.71 -11.52
C GLY A 457 12.70 21.75 -11.52
N ARG A 458 13.72 22.09 -12.32
CA ARG A 458 14.95 21.29 -12.46
C ARG A 458 15.78 21.20 -11.18
N SER A 459 15.60 22.13 -10.24
CA SER A 459 16.32 22.17 -8.96
C SER A 459 16.21 20.87 -8.15
N VAL A 460 15.16 20.07 -8.37
CA VAL A 460 14.97 18.75 -7.75
C VAL A 460 16.06 17.75 -8.14
N PHE A 461 16.75 17.96 -9.26
CA PHE A 461 17.77 17.07 -9.82
C PHE A 461 19.19 17.64 -9.73
N THR A 462 19.32 18.97 -9.76
CA THR A 462 20.59 19.68 -9.97
C THR A 462 21.67 19.36 -8.93
N GLU A 463 21.29 19.20 -7.65
CA GLU A 463 22.25 18.89 -6.58
C GLU A 463 22.90 17.50 -6.71
N LEU A 464 22.26 16.58 -7.44
CA LEU A 464 22.66 15.17 -7.51
C LEU A 464 23.34 14.80 -8.82
N GLU A 465 23.01 15.49 -9.91
CA GLU A 465 23.58 15.24 -11.24
C GLU A 465 24.98 15.85 -11.40
N GLY A 466 25.34 16.80 -10.53
CA GLY A 466 26.51 17.65 -10.71
C GLY A 466 26.31 18.60 -11.88
N ASN A 467 27.05 19.71 -11.94
CA ASN A 467 27.09 20.55 -13.13
C ASN A 467 27.67 19.70 -14.28
N ARG A 468 26.79 19.17 -15.13
CA ARG A 468 27.15 18.52 -16.38
C ARG A 468 26.92 19.47 -17.54
#